data_AF-A0A7Y1UZF8-F1
#
_entry.id   AF-A0A7Y1UZF8-F1
#
_cell.length_a   1.000
_cell.length_b   1.000
_cell.length_c   1.000
_cell.angle_alpha   90.00
_cell.angle_beta   90.00
_cell.angle_gamma   90.00
#
_symmetry.space_group_name_H-M   'P 1'
#
loop_
_entity.id
_entity.type
_entity.pdbx_description
1 polymer ?
#
loop_
_entity_poly.entity_id
_entity_poly.type
_entity_poly.pdbx_seq_one_letter_code
_entity_poly.pdbx_strand_id
1 'polypeptide(L)'
;MVLSGAWRHLALGIALILLGMAWFAAPASAQSETPCDEKFPEQDWQLVQAGSGVTTYRAALDEGIATRFGDNAQATADLLAGDLGSFQPMTLCVFGSETALDGTELETAGLLPPGQRLHAAAFRDDALLFIDAQQFRLVGDAIALGVAEIALWHISGGEGYPEPLAGAVAQWYAARQDPQKAERNRSTMRVFSFFDDPTGTAPPAPWLDGVQDPIAVWNPEFQDSPVGDLVATAVAANGVEILIDPDPDEWAAADIAWRAGLREELLQGADRSREWVGGVMIAVLVVLAGIAMAWWGRRVNKRKQKPMGEIAVIQGSIFDRSSPETDE
;
A
#
# COMPACT_ATOMS: atom_id res chain seq x y z
N MET A 1 71.72 -8.54 -56.49
CA MET A 1 71.34 -8.68 -55.07
C MET A 1 70.63 -7.40 -54.64
N VAL A 2 69.31 -7.34 -54.84
CA VAL A 2 68.47 -6.18 -54.51
C VAL A 2 67.19 -6.75 -53.90
N LEU A 3 67.19 -6.92 -52.58
CA LEU A 3 66.05 -7.39 -51.78
C LEU A 3 66.23 -6.80 -50.37
N SER A 4 66.09 -5.49 -50.23
CA SER A 4 66.22 -4.82 -48.92
C SER A 4 65.23 -3.68 -48.65
N GLY A 5 64.41 -3.27 -49.64
CA GLY A 5 63.44 -2.19 -49.48
C GLY A 5 62.07 -2.64 -48.95
N ALA A 6 61.52 -3.73 -49.48
CA ALA A 6 60.13 -4.12 -49.24
C ALA A 6 59.84 -4.55 -47.78
N TRP A 7 60.81 -5.18 -47.12
CA TRP A 7 60.62 -5.68 -45.74
C TRP A 7 60.61 -4.58 -44.68
N ARG A 8 61.27 -3.44 -44.94
CA ARG A 8 61.29 -2.32 -43.99
C ARG A 8 59.95 -1.60 -43.91
N HIS A 9 59.24 -1.46 -45.03
CA HIS A 9 57.92 -0.83 -45.05
C HIS A 9 56.84 -1.73 -44.46
N LEU A 10 56.99 -3.05 -44.59
CA LEU A 10 56.05 -4.03 -44.03
C LEU A 10 56.18 -4.12 -42.50
N ALA A 11 57.42 -4.09 -41.97
CA ALA A 11 57.66 -4.04 -40.53
C ALA A 11 57.16 -2.73 -39.88
N LEU A 12 57.32 -1.59 -40.56
CA LEU A 12 56.84 -0.30 -40.03
C LEU A 12 55.30 -0.20 -40.03
N GLY A 13 54.64 -0.78 -41.05
CA GLY A 13 53.18 -0.84 -41.13
C GLY A 13 52.57 -1.70 -40.03
N ILE A 14 53.16 -2.87 -39.74
CA ILE A 14 52.70 -3.76 -38.67
C ILE A 14 52.90 -3.10 -37.30
N ALA A 15 54.04 -2.43 -37.07
CA ALA A 15 54.30 -1.73 -35.81
C ALA A 15 53.29 -0.60 -35.54
N LEU A 16 52.89 0.16 -36.58
CA LEU A 16 51.88 1.23 -36.46
C LEU A 16 50.46 0.70 -36.22
N ILE A 17 50.10 -0.45 -36.82
CA ILE A 17 48.81 -1.11 -36.59
C ILE A 17 48.72 -1.68 -35.17
N LEU A 18 49.82 -2.25 -34.65
CA LEU A 18 49.88 -2.72 -33.26
C LEU A 18 49.87 -1.57 -32.24
N LEU A 19 50.49 -0.43 -32.56
CA LEU A 19 50.45 0.77 -31.70
C LEU A 19 49.07 1.43 -31.68
N GLY A 20 48.32 1.38 -32.78
CA GLY A 20 46.94 1.88 -32.87
C GLY A 20 45.92 1.05 -32.09
N MET A 21 46.13 -0.27 -31.98
CA MET A 21 45.25 -1.16 -31.19
C MET A 21 45.45 -1.02 -29.68
N ALA A 22 46.60 -0.50 -29.22
CA ALA A 22 46.85 -0.27 -27.80
C ALA A 22 46.16 0.98 -27.23
N TRP A 23 45.61 1.86 -28.09
CA TRP A 23 44.93 3.10 -27.66
C TRP A 23 43.41 2.99 -27.51
N PHE A 24 42.82 1.86 -27.93
CA PHE A 24 41.39 1.55 -27.73
C PHE A 24 41.15 0.37 -26.79
N ALA A 25 42.14 0.01 -25.97
CA ALA A 25 41.84 -0.71 -24.75
C ALA A 25 41.11 0.28 -23.85
N ALA A 26 39.78 0.31 -23.95
CA ALA A 26 38.93 0.79 -22.87
C ALA A 26 39.51 0.18 -21.58
N PRO A 27 39.67 0.97 -20.49
CA PRO A 27 40.13 0.40 -19.25
C PRO A 27 39.24 -0.80 -18.98
N ALA A 28 39.83 -1.99 -18.94
CA ALA A 28 39.20 -3.10 -18.26
C ALA A 28 39.08 -2.60 -16.83
N SER A 29 37.92 -2.03 -16.50
CA SER A 29 37.51 -1.85 -15.13
C SER A 29 37.66 -3.24 -14.54
N ALA A 30 38.66 -3.42 -13.68
CA ALA A 30 38.64 -4.51 -12.74
C ALA A 30 37.26 -4.40 -12.07
N GLN A 31 36.35 -5.30 -12.44
CA GLN A 31 35.04 -5.39 -11.82
C GLN A 31 35.35 -5.60 -10.35
N SER A 32 35.16 -4.56 -9.54
CA SER A 32 35.21 -4.73 -8.09
C SER A 32 34.06 -5.68 -7.78
N GLU A 33 34.36 -6.90 -7.33
CA GLU A 33 33.37 -7.85 -6.87
C GLU A 33 32.43 -7.12 -5.90
N THR A 34 31.20 -6.89 -6.33
CA THR A 34 30.12 -6.34 -5.51
C THR A 34 29.47 -7.50 -4.75
N PRO A 35 28.83 -7.27 -3.60
CA PRO A 35 28.11 -8.34 -2.90
C PRO A 35 27.01 -8.98 -3.76
N CYS A 36 26.50 -8.25 -4.77
CA CYS A 36 25.55 -8.78 -5.73
C CYS A 36 26.20 -9.75 -6.76
N ASP A 37 27.48 -9.56 -7.11
CA ASP A 37 28.21 -10.43 -8.05
C ASP A 37 28.40 -11.84 -7.49
N GLU A 38 28.54 -11.99 -6.17
CA GLU A 38 28.69 -13.30 -5.53
C GLU A 38 27.46 -14.20 -5.73
N LYS A 39 26.28 -13.59 -5.81
CA LYS A 39 24.99 -14.29 -5.90
C LYS A 39 24.45 -14.33 -7.33
N PHE A 40 24.72 -13.29 -8.10
CA PHE A 40 24.30 -13.15 -9.48
C PHE A 40 25.48 -12.70 -10.36
N PRO A 41 26.46 -13.59 -10.59
CA PRO A 41 27.70 -13.25 -11.30
C PRO A 41 27.48 -12.93 -12.79
N GLU A 42 26.31 -13.27 -13.33
CA GLU A 42 25.97 -13.03 -14.74
C GLU A 42 25.48 -11.60 -15.01
N GLN A 43 25.29 -10.79 -13.96
CA GLN A 43 24.71 -9.45 -14.06
C GLN A 43 25.78 -8.36 -13.99
N ASP A 44 25.59 -7.28 -14.76
CA ASP A 44 26.45 -6.09 -14.68
C ASP A 44 25.92 -5.12 -13.62
N TRP A 45 26.42 -5.27 -12.39
CA TRP A 45 25.96 -4.49 -11.24
C TRP A 45 26.55 -3.09 -11.20
N GLN A 46 25.69 -2.10 -11.01
CA GLN A 46 26.04 -0.70 -10.84
C GLN A 46 25.58 -0.19 -9.48
N LEU A 47 26.45 0.44 -8.73
CA LEU A 47 26.08 1.11 -7.49
C LEU A 47 25.10 2.26 -7.79
N VAL A 48 23.96 2.26 -7.10
CA VAL A 48 22.94 3.32 -7.15
C VAL A 48 23.13 4.27 -5.97
N GLN A 49 23.25 3.69 -4.76
CA GLN A 49 23.29 4.44 -3.52
C GLN A 49 24.08 3.66 -2.47
N ALA A 50 24.89 4.34 -1.67
CA ALA A 50 25.52 3.79 -0.48
C ALA A 50 24.97 4.52 0.75
N GLY A 51 23.94 3.94 1.38
CA GLY A 51 23.33 4.45 2.60
C GLY A 51 23.94 3.82 3.86
N SER A 52 23.59 4.38 5.02
CA SER A 52 24.04 3.88 6.32
C SER A 52 23.37 2.56 6.72
N GLY A 53 22.14 2.34 6.26
CA GLY A 53 21.36 1.13 6.54
C GLY A 53 21.28 0.20 5.33
N VAL A 54 21.24 0.75 4.11
CA VAL A 54 21.12 -0.01 2.87
C VAL A 54 22.07 0.53 1.80
N THR A 55 22.82 -0.36 1.16
CA THR A 55 23.57 -0.09 -0.06
C THR A 55 22.84 -0.71 -1.25
N THR A 56 22.45 0.10 -2.24
CA THR A 56 21.65 -0.35 -3.38
C THR A 56 22.48 -0.44 -4.65
N TYR A 57 22.38 -1.56 -5.34
CA TYR A 57 22.93 -1.83 -6.66
C TYR A 57 21.82 -2.16 -7.64
N ARG A 58 22.06 -1.88 -8.92
CA ARG A 58 21.13 -2.20 -10.01
C ARG A 58 21.79 -3.01 -11.11
N ALA A 59 21.01 -3.83 -11.81
CA ALA A 59 21.37 -4.45 -13.07
C ALA A 59 20.19 -4.39 -14.06
N ALA A 60 20.42 -3.98 -15.31
CA ALA A 60 19.38 -3.90 -16.35
C ALA A 60 18.07 -3.16 -15.95
N LEU A 61 18.15 -2.26 -14.96
CA LEU A 61 17.04 -1.48 -14.44
C LEU A 61 17.32 0.02 -14.61
N ASP A 62 16.28 0.81 -14.90
CA ASP A 62 16.40 2.26 -14.96
C ASP A 62 16.90 2.85 -13.63
N GLU A 63 17.74 3.89 -13.71
CA GLU A 63 18.39 4.48 -12.54
C GLU A 63 17.40 5.22 -11.64
N GLY A 64 16.43 5.93 -12.24
CA GLY A 64 15.41 6.66 -11.49
C GLY A 64 14.48 5.70 -10.75
N ILE A 65 14.19 4.56 -11.34
CA ILE A 65 13.46 3.46 -10.68
C ILE A 65 14.29 2.89 -9.53
N ALA A 66 15.54 2.51 -9.78
CA ALA A 66 16.40 1.89 -8.78
C ALA A 66 16.66 2.82 -7.59
N THR A 67 16.79 4.12 -7.86
CA THR A 67 16.93 5.16 -6.82
C THR A 67 15.70 5.21 -5.92
N ARG A 68 14.48 5.19 -6.49
CA ARG A 68 13.25 5.18 -5.68
C ARG A 68 13.15 3.95 -4.78
N PHE A 69 13.62 2.80 -5.26
CA PHE A 69 13.69 1.58 -4.46
C PHE A 69 14.73 1.68 -3.34
N GLY A 70 15.92 2.19 -3.65
CA GLY A 70 16.96 2.48 -2.66
C GLY A 70 16.51 3.47 -1.59
N ASP A 71 15.87 4.58 -1.98
CA ASP A 71 15.32 5.59 -1.08
C ASP A 71 14.29 4.99 -0.11
N ASN A 72 13.39 4.15 -0.61
CA ASN A 72 12.37 3.50 0.22
C ASN A 72 12.98 2.47 1.18
N ALA A 73 13.97 1.69 0.72
CA ALA A 73 14.71 0.76 1.56
C ALA A 73 15.46 1.51 2.68
N GLN A 74 16.15 2.59 2.32
CA GLN A 74 16.90 3.41 3.26
C GLN A 74 15.97 4.11 4.26
N ALA A 75 14.85 4.67 3.81
CA ALA A 75 13.86 5.29 4.70
C ALA A 75 13.30 4.29 5.72
N THR A 76 13.07 3.04 5.30
CA THR A 76 12.61 1.98 6.22
C THR A 76 13.70 1.60 7.20
N ALA A 77 14.94 1.45 6.72
CA ALA A 77 16.09 1.18 7.56
C ALA A 77 16.34 2.29 8.60
N ASP A 78 16.17 3.55 8.23
CA ASP A 78 16.33 4.69 9.15
C ASP A 78 15.27 4.70 10.26
N LEU A 79 14.01 4.34 9.93
CA LEU A 79 12.95 4.18 10.94
C LEU A 79 13.28 3.06 11.93
N LEU A 80 13.67 1.89 11.41
CA LEU A 80 14.06 0.75 12.23
C LEU A 80 15.26 1.09 13.12
N ALA A 81 16.26 1.79 12.58
CA ALA A 81 17.46 2.15 13.32
C ALA A 81 17.16 3.17 14.44
N GLY A 82 16.20 4.07 14.20
CA GLY A 82 15.72 5.02 15.20
C GLY A 82 14.94 4.36 16.33
N ASP A 83 14.13 3.34 16.03
CA ASP A 83 13.22 2.72 16.99
C ASP A 83 13.85 1.53 17.73
N LEU A 84 14.65 0.71 17.03
CA LEU A 84 15.19 -0.56 17.53
C LEU A 84 16.72 -0.56 17.70
N GLY A 85 17.37 0.54 17.30
CA GLY A 85 18.82 0.68 17.33
C GLY A 85 19.51 0.22 16.03
N SER A 86 20.81 0.47 15.96
CA SER A 86 21.59 0.19 14.74
C SER A 86 21.72 -1.31 14.47
N PHE A 87 21.55 -1.70 13.22
CA PHE A 87 21.79 -3.05 12.71
C PHE A 87 22.86 -3.01 11.61
N GLN A 88 23.36 -4.18 11.24
CA GLN A 88 24.32 -4.30 10.14
C GLN A 88 23.76 -3.76 8.82
N PRO A 89 24.54 -3.00 8.03
CA PRO A 89 24.09 -2.52 6.73
C PRO A 89 23.71 -3.67 5.81
N MET A 90 22.60 -3.50 5.10
CA MET A 90 22.07 -4.45 4.12
C MET A 90 22.50 -4.07 2.71
N THR A 91 22.58 -5.04 1.82
CA THR A 91 22.73 -4.78 0.39
C THR A 91 21.38 -4.98 -0.31
N LEU A 92 21.00 -4.13 -1.26
CA LEU A 92 19.80 -4.28 -2.08
C LEU A 92 20.23 -4.35 -3.55
N CYS A 93 20.06 -5.50 -4.18
CA CYS A 93 20.35 -5.75 -5.60
C CYS A 93 19.02 -5.78 -6.38
N VAL A 94 18.70 -4.70 -7.08
CA VAL A 94 17.48 -4.60 -7.91
C VAL A 94 17.79 -4.86 -9.37
N PHE A 95 16.93 -5.59 -10.09
CA PHE A 95 17.20 -5.89 -11.49
C PHE A 95 15.95 -5.83 -12.39
N GLY A 96 16.19 -5.67 -13.69
CA GLY A 96 15.12 -5.58 -14.68
C GLY A 96 14.39 -6.90 -14.90
N SER A 97 13.12 -6.83 -15.30
CA SER A 97 12.27 -8.01 -15.59
C SER A 97 12.74 -8.88 -16.75
N GLU A 98 13.64 -8.37 -17.59
CA GLU A 98 14.19 -9.10 -18.74
C GLU A 98 15.42 -9.95 -18.36
N THR A 99 15.90 -9.81 -17.13
CA THR A 99 16.93 -10.68 -16.60
C THR A 99 16.31 -12.04 -16.29
N ALA A 100 16.53 -13.00 -17.19
CA ALA A 100 16.24 -14.40 -16.92
C ALA A 100 17.25 -14.89 -15.88
N LEU A 101 16.92 -14.80 -14.60
CA LEU A 101 17.61 -15.60 -13.60
C LEU A 101 17.20 -17.06 -13.83
N ASP A 102 18.18 -17.96 -13.92
CA ASP A 102 17.89 -19.40 -13.88
C ASP A 102 17.39 -19.74 -12.47
N GLY A 103 16.07 -19.56 -12.28
CA GLY A 103 15.39 -19.85 -11.04
C GLY A 103 15.53 -21.31 -10.63
N THR A 104 15.97 -22.20 -11.52
CA THR A 104 16.15 -23.63 -11.24
C THR A 104 17.15 -23.87 -10.12
N GLU A 105 18.23 -23.08 -10.00
CA GLU A 105 19.20 -23.25 -8.92
C GLU A 105 18.63 -22.81 -7.57
N LEU A 106 17.86 -21.71 -7.55
CA LEU A 106 17.15 -21.22 -6.38
C LEU A 106 15.97 -22.14 -5.98
N GLU A 107 15.26 -22.69 -6.96
CA GLU A 107 14.21 -23.71 -6.77
C GLU A 107 14.81 -25.01 -6.23
N THR A 108 15.96 -25.45 -6.76
CA THR A 108 16.67 -26.66 -6.32
C THR A 108 17.26 -26.47 -4.91
N ALA A 109 17.70 -25.26 -4.59
CA ALA A 109 18.12 -24.89 -3.24
C ALA A 109 16.94 -24.71 -2.25
N GLY A 110 15.69 -24.82 -2.72
CA GLY A 110 14.48 -24.64 -1.90
C GLY A 110 14.21 -23.19 -1.51
N LEU A 111 14.89 -22.24 -2.14
CA LEU A 111 14.77 -20.80 -1.88
C LEU A 111 13.65 -20.14 -2.69
N LEU A 112 13.19 -20.80 -3.77
CA LEU A 112 12.10 -20.32 -4.60
C LEU A 112 11.06 -21.42 -4.83
N PRO A 113 9.75 -21.15 -4.66
CA PRO A 113 8.71 -22.07 -5.11
C PRO A 113 8.76 -22.25 -6.64
N PRO A 114 8.50 -23.47 -7.16
CA PRO A 114 8.58 -23.74 -8.59
C PRO A 114 7.71 -22.79 -9.43
N GLY A 115 8.30 -22.13 -10.43
CA GLY A 115 7.60 -21.30 -11.42
C GLY A 115 7.42 -19.82 -11.08
N GLN A 116 8.08 -19.30 -10.03
CA GLN A 116 8.09 -17.86 -9.72
C GLN A 116 9.07 -17.06 -10.59
N ARG A 117 8.76 -15.78 -10.84
CA ARG A 117 9.66 -14.83 -11.52
C ARG A 117 10.31 -13.94 -10.47
N LEU A 118 11.53 -13.47 -10.70
CA LEU A 118 12.27 -12.67 -9.72
C LEU A 118 12.49 -11.26 -10.27
N HIS A 119 12.35 -10.23 -9.43
CA HIS A 119 12.52 -8.82 -9.83
C HIS A 119 13.41 -7.98 -8.89
N ALA A 120 13.58 -8.36 -7.62
CA ALA A 120 14.61 -7.77 -6.75
C ALA A 120 15.13 -8.76 -5.71
N ALA A 121 16.34 -8.53 -5.22
CA ALA A 121 17.02 -9.29 -4.18
C ALA A 121 17.64 -8.35 -3.13
N ALA A 122 17.44 -8.51 -1.82
CA ALA A 122 18.30 -7.83 -0.80
C ALA A 122 19.12 -8.86 -0.03
N PHE A 123 20.39 -8.56 0.20
CA PHE A 123 21.42 -9.48 0.66
C PHE A 123 22.12 -9.06 1.96
N ARG A 124 22.36 -10.09 2.77
CA ARG A 124 23.55 -10.31 3.61
C ARG A 124 24.22 -11.62 3.15
N ASP A 125 25.32 -12.03 3.76
CA ASP A 125 25.93 -13.36 3.55
C ASP A 125 24.92 -14.53 3.73
N ASP A 126 23.84 -14.33 4.49
CA ASP A 126 22.83 -15.34 4.91
C ASP A 126 21.35 -14.94 4.79
N ALA A 127 21.01 -13.71 4.41
CA ALA A 127 19.62 -13.24 4.30
C ALA A 127 19.32 -12.78 2.87
N LEU A 128 18.23 -13.27 2.29
CA LEU A 128 17.91 -13.06 0.88
C LEU A 128 16.44 -12.67 0.69
N LEU A 129 16.18 -11.43 0.32
CA LEU A 129 14.83 -10.89 0.07
C LEU A 129 14.48 -11.00 -1.42
N PHE A 130 13.67 -11.96 -1.85
CA PHE A 130 13.16 -12.00 -3.23
C PHE A 130 11.87 -11.20 -3.38
N ILE A 131 11.82 -10.30 -4.36
CA ILE A 131 10.59 -9.58 -4.71
C ILE A 131 10.21 -9.97 -6.13
N ASP A 132 9.18 -10.80 -6.30
CA ASP A 132 8.43 -10.91 -7.56
C ASP A 132 7.48 -9.72 -7.60
N ALA A 133 7.53 -8.90 -8.65
CA ALA A 133 6.55 -7.86 -8.83
C ALA A 133 6.17 -7.74 -10.31
N GLN A 134 5.30 -8.65 -10.73
CA GLN A 134 4.45 -8.45 -11.90
C GLN A 134 3.69 -7.11 -11.85
N GLN A 135 3.56 -6.51 -10.66
CA GLN A 135 3.00 -5.18 -10.43
C GLN A 135 4.02 -4.27 -9.76
N PHE A 136 4.71 -3.45 -10.55
CA PHE A 136 5.70 -2.46 -10.10
C PHE A 136 5.25 -1.60 -8.90
N ARG A 137 3.93 -1.35 -8.76
CA ARG A 137 3.34 -0.60 -7.64
C ARG A 137 3.50 -1.28 -6.26
N LEU A 138 3.74 -2.59 -6.22
CA LEU A 138 3.86 -3.38 -4.99
C LEU A 138 5.31 -3.57 -4.53
N VAL A 139 6.29 -3.25 -5.40
CA VAL A 139 7.73 -3.41 -5.08
C VAL A 139 8.13 -2.58 -3.88
N GLY A 140 7.63 -1.35 -3.76
CA GLY A 140 7.96 -0.48 -2.64
C GLY A 140 7.56 -1.10 -1.29
N ASP A 141 6.31 -1.55 -1.19
CA ASP A 141 5.82 -2.18 0.04
C ASP A 141 6.60 -3.46 0.36
N ALA A 142 6.91 -4.27 -0.66
CA ALA A 142 7.71 -5.47 -0.51
C ALA A 142 9.14 -5.20 -0.02
N ILE A 143 9.78 -4.13 -0.52
CA ILE A 143 11.09 -3.68 -0.06
C ILE A 143 11.03 -3.28 1.42
N ALA A 144 10.06 -2.45 1.80
CA ALA A 144 9.94 -2.00 3.18
C ALA A 144 9.69 -3.17 4.13
N LEU A 145 8.81 -4.09 3.73
CA LEU A 145 8.50 -5.30 4.48
C LEU A 145 9.75 -6.18 4.64
N GLY A 146 10.47 -6.46 3.55
CA GLY A 146 11.68 -7.29 3.61
C GLY A 146 12.85 -6.67 4.38
N VAL A 147 13.04 -5.35 4.29
CA VAL A 147 14.04 -4.64 5.11
C VAL A 147 13.70 -4.77 6.60
N ALA A 148 12.42 -4.67 6.96
CA ALA A 148 11.98 -4.86 8.34
C ALA A 148 12.18 -6.30 8.83
N GLU A 149 11.82 -7.30 8.04
CA GLU A 149 12.06 -8.71 8.35
C GLU A 149 13.55 -9.01 8.59
N ILE A 150 14.44 -8.50 7.73
CA ILE A 150 15.89 -8.65 7.88
C ILE A 150 16.40 -7.96 9.16
N ALA A 151 15.90 -6.76 9.45
CA ALA A 151 16.30 -6.04 10.65
C ALA A 151 15.87 -6.77 11.92
N LEU A 152 14.63 -7.28 11.96
CA LEU A 152 14.09 -8.03 13.10
C LEU A 152 14.89 -9.32 13.36
N TRP A 153 15.22 -10.07 12.31
CA TRP A 153 16.13 -11.21 12.39
C TRP A 153 17.50 -10.84 12.97
N HIS A 154 18.04 -9.68 12.58
CA HIS A 154 19.32 -9.20 13.10
C HIS A 154 19.23 -8.85 14.59
N ILE A 155 18.17 -8.16 14.98
CA ILE A 155 17.93 -7.73 16.36
C ILE A 155 17.75 -8.95 17.27
N SER A 156 17.15 -10.04 16.79
CA SER A 156 17.05 -11.28 17.54
C SER A 156 18.36 -12.09 17.61
N GLY A 157 19.48 -11.54 17.14
CA GLY A 157 20.79 -12.21 17.16
C GLY A 157 20.94 -13.31 16.10
N GLY A 158 20.04 -13.35 15.11
CA GLY A 158 20.04 -14.36 14.05
C GLY A 158 19.35 -15.66 14.41
N GLU A 159 18.60 -15.70 15.52
CA GLU A 159 17.76 -16.85 15.90
C GLU A 159 16.34 -16.76 15.30
N GLY A 160 16.00 -15.64 14.66
CA GLY A 160 14.66 -15.33 14.15
C GLY A 160 13.81 -14.58 15.16
N TYR A 161 12.98 -13.67 14.66
CA TYR A 161 12.06 -12.90 15.50
C TYR A 161 10.77 -13.71 15.74
N PRO A 162 10.04 -13.54 16.86
CA PRO A 162 8.84 -14.33 17.12
C PRO A 162 7.76 -14.17 16.04
N GLU A 163 7.08 -15.27 15.68
CA GLU A 163 5.97 -15.28 14.72
C GLU A 163 4.64 -15.62 15.40
N PRO A 164 3.50 -15.06 14.94
CA PRO A 164 3.31 -14.18 13.76
C PRO A 164 3.69 -12.70 13.96
N LEU A 165 4.35 -12.34 15.06
CA LEU A 165 4.65 -10.96 15.40
C LEU A 165 5.63 -10.29 14.41
N ALA A 166 6.64 -11.01 13.90
CA ALA A 166 7.62 -10.48 12.93
C ALA A 166 6.91 -9.88 11.71
N GLY A 167 6.02 -10.65 11.09
CA GLY A 167 5.21 -10.18 9.96
C GLY A 167 4.33 -8.98 10.28
N ALA A 168 3.74 -8.93 11.48
CA ALA A 168 2.94 -7.80 11.92
C ALA A 168 3.78 -6.51 12.09
N VAL A 169 4.97 -6.63 12.67
CA VAL A 169 5.90 -5.50 12.87
C VAL A 169 6.44 -5.02 11.53
N ALA A 170 6.81 -5.94 10.64
CA ALA A 170 7.27 -5.61 9.30
C ALA A 170 6.18 -4.86 8.50
N GLN A 171 4.92 -5.31 8.56
CA GLN A 171 3.78 -4.62 7.94
C GLN A 171 3.55 -3.24 8.51
N TRP A 172 3.76 -3.06 9.82
CA TRP A 172 3.65 -1.75 10.46
C TRP A 172 4.69 -0.77 9.93
N TYR A 173 5.96 -1.18 9.80
CA TYR A 173 6.99 -0.33 9.18
C TYR A 173 6.70 -0.03 7.71
N ALA A 174 6.23 -1.02 6.94
CA ALA A 174 5.81 -0.79 5.56
C ALA A 174 4.64 0.22 5.47
N ALA A 175 3.65 0.13 6.37
CA ALA A 175 2.53 1.05 6.43
C ALA A 175 2.91 2.48 6.87
N ARG A 176 4.02 2.66 7.61
CA ARG A 176 4.52 3.99 7.99
C ARG A 176 5.04 4.81 6.82
N GLN A 177 5.40 4.17 5.71
CA GLN A 177 5.80 4.85 4.48
C GLN A 177 4.60 5.42 3.69
N ASP A 178 3.39 4.88 3.89
CA ASP A 178 2.15 5.35 3.27
C ASP A 178 1.03 5.55 4.32
N PRO A 179 0.77 6.79 4.78
CA PRO A 179 -0.31 7.08 5.72
C PRO A 179 -1.69 6.62 5.25
N GLN A 180 -1.92 6.54 3.93
CA GLN A 180 -3.18 6.01 3.41
C GLN A 180 -3.25 4.49 3.57
N LYS A 181 -2.12 3.78 3.53
CA LYS A 181 -2.04 2.34 3.82
C LYS A 181 -2.39 2.06 5.28
N ALA A 182 -1.87 2.84 6.22
CA ALA A 182 -2.21 2.70 7.63
C ALA A 182 -3.73 2.86 7.88
N GLU A 183 -4.38 3.89 7.31
CA GLU A 183 -5.83 4.06 7.44
C GLU A 183 -6.61 2.93 6.77
N ARG A 184 -6.19 2.48 5.57
CA ARG A 184 -6.80 1.32 4.91
C ARG A 184 -6.70 0.08 5.80
N ASN A 185 -5.55 -0.20 6.39
CA ASN A 185 -5.34 -1.35 7.26
C ASN A 185 -6.26 -1.31 8.48
N ARG A 186 -6.32 -0.18 9.19
CA ARG A 186 -7.27 0.02 10.30
C ARG A 186 -8.71 -0.17 9.86
N SER A 187 -9.11 0.40 8.71
CA SER A 187 -10.46 0.24 8.17
C SER A 187 -10.82 -1.22 7.88
N THR A 188 -9.88 -1.98 7.34
CA THR A 188 -10.03 -3.39 7.00
C THR A 188 -10.11 -4.24 8.27
N MET A 189 -9.25 -4.00 9.27
CA MET A 189 -9.26 -4.72 10.53
C MET A 189 -10.51 -4.44 11.37
N ARG A 190 -11.06 -3.23 11.34
CA ARG A 190 -12.36 -2.93 11.98
C ARG A 190 -13.46 -3.88 11.49
N VAL A 191 -13.50 -4.13 10.18
CA VAL A 191 -14.51 -4.99 9.56
C VAL A 191 -14.22 -6.46 9.86
N PHE A 192 -12.99 -6.93 9.64
CA PHE A 192 -12.61 -8.32 9.88
C PHE A 192 -12.78 -8.73 11.35
N SER A 193 -12.27 -7.93 12.28
CA SER A 193 -12.34 -8.24 13.72
C SER A 193 -13.79 -8.40 14.20
N PHE A 194 -14.73 -7.61 13.68
CA PHE A 194 -16.14 -7.74 14.02
C PHE A 194 -16.78 -9.02 13.48
N PHE A 195 -16.44 -9.43 12.27
CA PHE A 195 -17.02 -10.64 11.67
C PHE A 195 -16.40 -11.93 12.21
N ASP A 196 -15.10 -11.92 12.53
CA ASP A 196 -14.41 -13.08 13.09
C ASP A 196 -14.77 -13.30 14.56
N ASP A 197 -14.97 -12.23 15.33
CA ASP A 197 -15.36 -12.30 16.74
C ASP A 197 -16.44 -11.25 17.08
N PRO A 198 -17.71 -11.52 16.74
CA PRO A 198 -18.80 -10.58 17.00
C PRO A 198 -19.06 -10.38 18.50
N THR A 199 -18.67 -11.34 19.35
CA THR A 199 -18.93 -11.33 20.80
C THR A 199 -17.79 -10.72 21.61
N GLY A 200 -16.57 -10.61 21.05
CA GLY A 200 -15.42 -10.11 21.79
C GLY A 200 -14.85 -11.11 22.78
N THR A 201 -15.06 -12.39 22.53
CA THR A 201 -14.70 -13.47 23.43
C THR A 201 -13.64 -14.40 22.85
N ALA A 202 -13.16 -14.12 21.63
CA ALA A 202 -12.06 -14.89 21.06
C ALA A 202 -10.81 -14.71 21.93
N PRO A 203 -10.05 -15.78 22.17
CA PRO A 203 -8.75 -15.66 22.83
C PRO A 203 -7.81 -14.79 21.98
N PRO A 204 -6.81 -14.14 22.61
CA PRO A 204 -5.77 -13.43 21.90
C PRO A 204 -5.02 -14.38 20.96
N ALA A 205 -4.50 -13.85 19.86
CA ALA A 205 -3.69 -14.67 18.97
C ALA A 205 -2.36 -15.06 19.67
N PRO A 206 -1.81 -16.24 19.34
CA PRO A 206 -0.53 -16.68 19.90
C PRO A 206 0.65 -15.98 19.20
N TRP A 207 0.87 -14.70 19.51
CA TRP A 207 1.80 -13.82 18.78
C TRP A 207 3.27 -14.27 18.79
N LEU A 208 3.66 -15.15 19.72
CA LEU A 208 5.05 -15.56 19.96
C LEU A 208 5.24 -17.10 19.92
N ASP A 209 4.29 -17.84 19.35
CA ASP A 209 4.33 -19.31 19.33
C ASP A 209 5.30 -19.88 18.28
N GLY A 210 5.70 -19.07 17.30
CA GLY A 210 6.62 -19.43 16.24
C GLY A 210 7.88 -18.58 16.24
N VAL A 211 8.76 -18.90 15.29
CA VAL A 211 9.96 -18.14 14.98
C VAL A 211 9.96 -17.89 13.48
N GLN A 212 10.40 -16.70 13.08
CA GLN A 212 10.54 -16.27 11.70
C GLN A 212 11.29 -17.33 10.90
N ASP A 213 10.81 -17.64 9.69
CA ASP A 213 11.55 -18.49 8.77
C ASP A 213 12.82 -17.77 8.31
N PRO A 214 13.89 -18.50 7.94
CA PRO A 214 15.06 -17.88 7.34
C PRO A 214 14.67 -17.03 6.14
N ILE A 215 15.14 -15.79 6.13
CA ILE A 215 14.74 -14.75 5.15
C ILE A 215 14.89 -15.23 3.70
N ALA A 216 15.82 -16.15 3.44
CA ALA A 216 16.13 -16.64 2.10
C ALA A 216 14.99 -17.34 1.33
N VAL A 217 13.85 -17.64 1.99
CA VAL A 217 12.66 -18.28 1.38
C VAL A 217 11.47 -17.32 1.34
N TRP A 218 11.67 -16.05 1.71
CA TRP A 218 10.57 -15.12 1.95
C TRP A 218 9.98 -14.55 0.65
N ASN A 219 8.65 -14.62 0.52
CA ASN A 219 7.89 -14.06 -0.61
C ASN A 219 6.90 -12.98 -0.13
N PRO A 220 7.08 -11.71 -0.56
CA PRO A 220 6.25 -10.58 -0.16
C PRO A 220 4.81 -10.60 -0.68
N GLU A 221 4.52 -11.25 -1.82
CA GLU A 221 3.16 -11.25 -2.41
C GLU A 221 2.13 -11.91 -1.50
N PHE A 222 2.54 -12.78 -0.57
CA PHE A 222 1.64 -13.52 0.31
C PHE A 222 1.44 -12.88 1.70
N GLN A 223 2.11 -11.76 2.01
CA GLN A 223 2.17 -11.23 3.37
C GLN A 223 1.62 -9.80 3.57
N ASP A 224 0.92 -9.21 2.59
CA ASP A 224 0.21 -7.94 2.85
C ASP A 224 -1.04 -8.22 3.71
N SER A 225 -0.86 -8.19 5.04
CA SER A 225 -1.94 -8.26 6.01
C SER A 225 -2.16 -6.89 6.65
N PRO A 226 -3.41 -6.54 7.00
CA PRO A 226 -3.71 -5.27 7.68
C PRO A 226 -3.40 -5.31 9.19
N VAL A 227 -2.75 -6.37 9.68
CA VAL A 227 -2.48 -6.63 11.10
C VAL A 227 -1.46 -5.65 11.71
N GLY A 228 -0.64 -4.95 10.91
CA GLY A 228 0.28 -3.92 11.41
C GLY A 228 -0.37 -2.78 12.24
N ASP A 229 -1.70 -2.58 12.17
CA ASP A 229 -2.42 -1.62 13.04
C ASP A 229 -2.43 -2.05 14.53
N LEU A 230 -2.37 -3.35 14.81
CA LEU A 230 -2.17 -3.86 16.17
C LEU A 230 -0.85 -3.35 16.75
N VAL A 231 0.24 -3.47 15.98
CA VAL A 231 1.58 -3.03 16.40
C VAL A 231 1.58 -1.52 16.66
N ALA A 232 0.92 -0.73 15.81
CA ALA A 232 0.76 0.70 16.05
C ALA A 232 0.07 0.99 17.40
N THR A 233 -0.95 0.21 17.74
CA THR A 233 -1.68 0.34 19.01
C THR A 233 -0.82 -0.07 20.20
N ALA A 234 -0.09 -1.18 20.09
CA ALA A 234 0.82 -1.68 21.13
C ALA A 234 1.95 -0.69 21.41
N VAL A 235 2.59 -0.15 20.37
CA VAL A 235 3.66 0.85 20.48
C VAL A 235 3.13 2.17 21.06
N ALA A 236 1.92 2.60 20.69
CA ALA A 236 1.33 3.81 21.26
C ALA A 236 1.06 3.69 22.76
N ALA A 237 0.77 2.48 23.25
CA ALA A 237 0.50 2.21 24.67
C ALA A 237 1.76 1.99 25.51
N ASN A 238 2.75 1.26 24.96
CA ASN A 238 3.89 0.73 25.71
C ASN A 238 5.25 1.29 25.29
N GLY A 239 5.31 2.07 24.20
CA GLY A 239 6.57 2.48 23.59
C GLY A 239 7.10 1.47 22.57
N VAL A 240 8.19 1.81 21.89
CA VAL A 240 8.84 0.94 20.90
C VAL A 240 9.57 -0.23 21.54
N GLU A 241 9.81 -0.17 22.84
CA GLU A 241 10.52 -1.18 23.63
C GLU A 241 9.81 -2.54 23.63
N ILE A 242 8.48 -2.57 23.47
CA ILE A 242 7.68 -3.81 23.34
C ILE A 242 8.08 -4.64 22.10
N LEU A 243 8.79 -4.03 21.14
CA LEU A 243 9.32 -4.69 19.96
C LEU A 243 10.71 -5.31 20.21
N ILE A 244 11.43 -4.91 21.25
CA ILE A 244 12.79 -5.39 21.51
C ILE A 244 12.75 -6.65 22.37
N ASP A 245 11.92 -6.64 23.41
CA ASP A 245 11.73 -7.75 24.35
C ASP A 245 10.24 -8.14 24.39
N PRO A 246 9.76 -8.88 23.38
CA PRO A 246 8.34 -9.19 23.25
C PRO A 246 7.88 -10.17 24.33
N ASP A 247 6.98 -9.72 25.21
CA ASP A 247 6.37 -10.53 26.26
C ASP A 247 4.98 -11.07 25.84
N PRO A 248 4.67 -12.36 26.06
CA PRO A 248 3.39 -12.95 25.66
C PRO A 248 2.17 -12.29 26.31
N ASP A 249 2.26 -11.91 27.59
CA ASP A 249 1.14 -11.34 28.34
C ASP A 249 0.89 -9.88 27.90
N GLU A 250 1.94 -9.12 27.61
CA GLU A 250 1.83 -7.76 27.07
C GLU A 250 1.20 -7.75 25.67
N TRP A 251 1.62 -8.65 24.77
CA TRP A 251 1.04 -8.76 23.43
C TRP A 251 -0.40 -9.28 23.45
N ALA A 252 -0.72 -10.21 24.35
CA ALA A 252 -2.10 -10.63 24.57
C ALA A 252 -2.98 -9.48 25.06
N ALA A 253 -2.49 -8.66 25.99
CA ALA A 253 -3.20 -7.47 26.47
C ALA A 253 -3.38 -6.43 25.36
N ALA A 254 -2.36 -6.20 24.53
CA ALA A 254 -2.42 -5.29 23.39
C ALA A 254 -3.45 -5.75 22.35
N ASP A 255 -3.49 -7.03 22.01
CA ASP A 255 -4.49 -7.60 21.08
C ASP A 255 -5.92 -7.40 21.60
N ILE A 256 -6.17 -7.72 22.88
CA ILE A 256 -7.47 -7.52 23.52
C ILE A 256 -7.90 -6.05 23.47
N ALA A 257 -6.99 -5.13 23.85
CA ALA A 257 -7.27 -3.70 23.86
C ALA A 257 -7.53 -3.16 22.44
N TRP A 258 -6.73 -3.60 21.47
CA TRP A 258 -6.87 -3.24 20.06
C TRP A 258 -8.22 -3.70 19.48
N ARG A 259 -8.60 -4.96 19.63
CA ARG A 259 -9.91 -5.48 19.17
C ARG A 259 -11.08 -4.77 19.83
N ALA A 260 -10.96 -4.45 21.13
CA ALA A 260 -11.97 -3.67 21.83
C ALA A 260 -12.13 -2.26 21.22
N GLY A 261 -11.02 -1.58 20.94
CA GLY A 261 -11.01 -0.26 20.29
C GLY A 261 -11.59 -0.28 18.88
N LEU A 262 -11.21 -1.28 18.05
CA LEU A 262 -11.77 -1.45 16.70
C LEU A 262 -13.29 -1.64 16.74
N ARG A 263 -13.79 -2.42 17.69
CA ARG A 263 -15.24 -2.65 17.86
C ARG A 263 -15.96 -1.38 18.30
N GLU A 264 -15.39 -0.63 19.26
CA GLU A 264 -15.95 0.65 19.70
C GLU A 264 -16.03 1.64 18.52
N GLU A 265 -14.97 1.77 17.72
CA GLU A 265 -14.97 2.63 16.53
C GLU A 265 -16.05 2.23 15.52
N LEU A 266 -16.22 0.92 15.28
CA LEU A 266 -17.24 0.43 14.35
C LEU A 266 -18.66 0.75 14.85
N LEU A 267 -18.91 0.58 16.16
CA LEU A 267 -20.21 0.86 16.77
C LEU A 267 -20.50 2.36 16.88
N GLN A 268 -19.50 3.20 17.17
CA GLN A 268 -19.64 4.66 17.13
C GLN A 268 -19.81 5.16 15.68
N GLY A 269 -19.14 4.53 14.71
CA GLY A 269 -19.33 4.77 13.29
C GLY A 269 -20.75 4.45 12.82
N ALA A 270 -21.41 3.44 13.41
CA ALA A 270 -22.80 3.12 13.16
C ALA A 270 -23.75 4.26 13.59
N ASP A 271 -23.47 4.95 14.69
CA ASP A 271 -24.25 6.12 15.11
C ASP A 271 -24.01 7.34 14.20
N ARG A 272 -22.79 7.55 13.71
CA ARG A 272 -22.50 8.58 12.68
C ARG A 272 -23.16 8.24 11.33
N SER A 273 -23.28 6.95 11.01
CA SER A 273 -24.04 6.49 9.84
C SER A 273 -25.56 6.70 9.96
N ARG A 274 -26.10 7.16 11.10
CA ARG A 274 -27.52 7.55 11.20
C ARG A 274 -27.77 9.03 10.89
N GLU A 275 -26.72 9.83 10.65
CA GLU A 275 -26.87 11.24 10.30
C GLU A 275 -27.57 11.45 8.93
N TRP A 276 -27.42 10.52 7.97
CA TRP A 276 -28.19 10.56 6.72
C TRP A 276 -29.69 10.34 6.97
N VAL A 277 -30.07 9.61 8.02
CA VAL A 277 -31.48 9.42 8.40
C VAL A 277 -32.08 10.76 8.86
N GLY A 278 -31.30 11.58 9.59
CA GLY A 278 -31.67 12.95 9.92
C GLY A 278 -31.85 13.83 8.68
N GLY A 279 -30.91 13.75 7.73
CA GLY A 279 -30.99 14.45 6.44
C GLY A 279 -32.21 14.06 5.59
N VAL A 280 -32.52 12.76 5.52
CA VAL A 280 -33.70 12.23 4.80
C VAL A 280 -35.00 12.65 5.49
N MET A 281 -35.07 12.63 6.82
CA MET A 281 -36.25 13.10 7.57
C MET A 281 -36.52 14.59 7.33
N ILE A 282 -35.47 15.42 7.28
CA ILE A 282 -35.60 16.85 6.94
C ILE A 282 -36.11 17.01 5.50
N ALA A 283 -35.54 16.27 4.54
CA ALA A 283 -35.99 16.31 3.15
C ALA A 283 -37.47 15.91 3.00
N VAL A 284 -37.91 14.85 3.69
CA VAL A 284 -39.31 14.41 3.71
C VAL A 284 -40.22 15.49 4.32
N LEU A 285 -39.81 16.12 5.43
CA LEU A 285 -40.58 17.19 6.06
C LEU A 285 -40.73 18.41 5.13
N VAL A 286 -39.67 18.79 4.40
CA VAL A 286 -39.73 19.89 3.42
C VAL A 286 -40.70 19.56 2.28
N VAL A 287 -40.67 18.34 1.76
CA VAL A 287 -41.59 17.89 0.71
C VAL A 287 -43.04 17.90 1.22
N LEU A 288 -43.29 17.37 2.42
CA LEU A 288 -44.63 17.37 3.03
C LEU A 288 -45.14 18.79 3.29
N ALA A 289 -44.28 19.70 3.75
CA ALA A 289 -44.62 21.11 3.92
C ALA A 289 -44.98 21.78 2.58
N GLY A 290 -44.24 21.48 1.52
CA GLY A 290 -44.54 21.92 0.15
C GLY A 290 -45.90 21.42 -0.35
N ILE A 291 -46.20 20.14 -0.13
CA ILE A 291 -47.50 19.53 -0.48
C ILE A 291 -48.63 20.19 0.31
N ALA A 292 -48.45 20.40 1.62
CA ALA A 292 -49.44 21.04 2.49
C ALA A 292 -49.71 22.49 2.05
N MET A 293 -48.67 23.26 1.72
CA MET A 293 -48.81 24.62 1.19
C MET A 293 -49.50 24.66 -0.17
N ALA A 294 -49.17 23.74 -1.08
CA ALA A 294 -49.83 23.62 -2.38
C ALA A 294 -51.33 23.27 -2.23
N TRP A 295 -51.66 22.38 -1.30
CA TRP A 295 -53.04 22.02 -1.00
C TRP A 295 -53.82 23.17 -0.36
N TRP A 296 -53.20 23.91 0.56
CA TRP A 296 -53.79 25.10 1.18
C TRP A 296 -54.03 26.21 0.14
N GLY A 297 -53.06 26.46 -0.74
CA GLY A 297 -53.18 27.42 -1.85
C GLY A 297 -54.36 27.08 -2.78
N ARG A 298 -54.53 25.80 -3.16
CA ARG A 298 -55.69 25.35 -3.94
C ARG A 298 -57.02 25.58 -3.21
N ARG A 299 -57.08 25.33 -1.90
CA ARG A 299 -58.30 25.56 -1.10
C ARG A 299 -58.66 27.04 -0.98
N VAL A 300 -57.66 27.91 -0.80
CA VAL A 300 -57.89 29.37 -0.69
C VAL A 300 -58.29 29.97 -2.04
N ASN A 301 -57.66 29.55 -3.15
CA ASN A 301 -58.05 30.01 -4.48
C ASN A 301 -59.47 29.57 -4.88
N LYS A 302 -59.89 28.35 -4.51
CA LYS A 302 -61.28 27.90 -4.70
C LYS A 302 -62.30 28.74 -3.91
N ARG A 303 -61.91 29.37 -2.79
CA ARG A 303 -62.80 30.27 -2.03
C ARG A 303 -62.87 31.69 -2.60
N LYS A 304 -61.88 32.13 -3.38
CA LYS A 304 -61.87 33.45 -4.03
C LYS A 304 -62.61 33.49 -5.37
N GLN A 305 -62.88 32.34 -6.00
CA GLN A 305 -63.66 32.22 -7.23
C GLN A 305 -65.17 32.00 -6.99
N LYS A 306 -65.79 32.78 -6.10
CA LYS A 306 -67.26 33.00 -6.18
C LYS A 306 -67.48 34.12 -7.21
N PRO A 307 -68.11 33.86 -8.37
CA PRO A 307 -68.37 34.92 -9.34
C PRO A 307 -69.39 35.91 -8.79
N MET A 308 -68.98 37.17 -8.62
CA MET A 308 -69.88 38.31 -8.71
C MET A 308 -70.03 38.65 -10.21
N GLY A 309 -71.07 38.14 -10.83
CA GLY A 309 -71.71 38.79 -11.98
C GLY A 309 -73.17 39.00 -11.54
N GLU A 310 -73.65 40.19 -11.24
CA GLU A 310 -73.84 41.39 -12.06
C GLU A 310 -75.35 41.67 -12.02
N ILE A 311 -75.73 42.79 -11.39
CA ILE A 311 -77.08 43.31 -11.28
C ILE A 311 -77.16 44.57 -12.14
N ALA A 312 -78.32 44.74 -12.80
CA ALA A 312 -78.84 45.91 -13.53
C ALA A 312 -78.45 45.97 -15.03
N VAL A 313 -79.34 46.21 -15.99
CA VAL A 313 -80.48 47.15 -16.07
C VAL A 313 -81.42 46.66 -17.20
N ILE A 314 -82.74 46.56 -17.01
CA ILE A 314 -83.80 47.19 -17.85
C ILE A 314 -85.09 47.23 -17.01
N GLN A 315 -85.37 48.41 -16.44
CA GLN A 315 -86.66 48.77 -15.89
C GLN A 315 -87.30 49.71 -16.90
N GLY A 316 -88.39 49.29 -17.53
CA GLY A 316 -89.07 50.06 -18.57
C GLY A 316 -90.52 49.63 -18.75
N SER A 317 -91.41 50.44 -18.18
CA SER A 317 -92.78 50.69 -18.61
C SER A 317 -93.86 49.60 -18.41
N ILE A 318 -94.86 49.86 -17.54
CA ILE A 318 -96.23 50.37 -17.86
C ILE A 318 -97.18 49.18 -18.14
N PHE A 319 -98.00 48.78 -17.17
CA PHE A 319 -99.43 49.16 -17.04
C PHE A 319 -100.34 48.59 -18.15
N ASP A 320 -101.02 47.47 -17.89
CA ASP A 320 -102.46 47.22 -18.13
C ASP A 320 -102.77 45.77 -17.71
N ARG A 321 -103.54 45.47 -16.66
CA ARG A 321 -105.00 45.57 -16.46
C ARG A 321 -105.78 44.42 -17.12
N SER A 322 -106.68 43.87 -16.30
CA SER A 322 -107.88 43.06 -16.61
C SER A 322 -107.71 41.61 -17.13
N SER A 323 -107.91 40.67 -16.18
CA SER A 323 -108.84 39.52 -16.28
C SER A 323 -110.21 39.92 -16.89
N PRO A 324 -111.13 39.01 -17.30
CA PRO A 324 -111.29 37.61 -16.89
C PRO A 324 -111.82 36.63 -17.99
N GLU A 325 -112.18 35.43 -17.52
CA GLU A 325 -113.32 34.61 -17.96
C GLU A 325 -113.20 33.68 -19.20
N THR A 326 -113.39 32.38 -18.89
CA THR A 326 -114.27 31.39 -19.55
C THR A 326 -114.44 31.43 -21.07
N ASP A 327 -114.23 30.28 -21.73
CA ASP A 327 -115.34 29.40 -22.13
C ASP A 327 -114.82 28.05 -22.67
N GLU A 328 -115.59 27.00 -22.33
CA GLU A 328 -115.69 25.63 -22.87
C GLU A 328 -114.50 24.66 -22.84
#